data_AF-E3ZNY5-F1
#
_entry.id   AF-E3ZNY5-F1
#
_cell.length_a   1.000
_cell.length_b   1.000
_cell.length_c   1.000
_cell.angle_alpha   90.00
_cell.angle_beta   90.00
_cell.angle_gamma   90.00
#
_symmetry.space_group_name_H-M   'P 1'
#
loop_
_entity.id
_entity.type
_entity.pdbx_description
1 polymer ?
#
loop_
_entity_poly.entity_id
_entity_poly.type
_entity_poly.pdbx_seq_one_letter_code
_entity_poly.pdbx_strand_id
1 'polypeptide(L)'
;MLEKNYKFLLWIYIFWFLGNVLLVSINVIPPVLTTIQSLFLVFTGVFAAVFFIMQYGKWLGSAITLLIFVVSTCIEWMQLSYTDEYVGSALGGSIYGIPVTMGFIWVGMIAGTHIIAR
;
A
#
# COMPACT_ATOMS: atom_id res chain seq x y z
N MET A 1 15.01 8.28 -21.61
CA MET A 1 15.61 7.09 -20.94
C MET A 1 14.86 6.63 -19.68
N LEU A 2 13.94 7.42 -19.10
CA LEU A 2 13.16 7.05 -17.91
C LEU A 2 12.01 6.06 -18.15
N GLU A 3 11.66 5.69 -19.38
CA GLU A 3 10.48 4.82 -19.60
C GLU A 3 10.79 3.31 -19.57
N LYS A 4 12.04 2.90 -19.84
CA LYS A 4 12.37 1.48 -20.06
C LYS A 4 12.44 0.68 -18.75
N ASN A 5 12.96 1.28 -17.68
CA ASN A 5 13.17 0.60 -16.40
C ASN A 5 11.89 0.40 -15.57
N TYR A 6 10.85 1.23 -15.82
CA TYR A 6 9.63 1.21 -15.02
C TYR A 6 8.53 0.33 -15.62
N LYS A 7 8.61 0.05 -16.93
CA LYS A 7 7.78 -0.99 -17.55
C LYS A 7 7.97 -2.32 -16.81
N PHE A 8 9.20 -2.64 -16.40
CA PHE A 8 9.49 -3.83 -15.62
C PHE A 8 8.80 -3.82 -14.24
N LEU A 9 8.91 -2.72 -13.49
CA LEU A 9 8.22 -2.57 -12.19
C LEU A 9 6.69 -2.64 -12.34
N LEU A 10 6.14 -2.03 -13.38
CA LEU A 10 4.71 -2.09 -13.69
C LEU A 10 4.27 -3.52 -14.01
N TRP A 11 5.03 -4.25 -14.83
CA TRP A 11 4.71 -5.65 -15.15
C TRP A 11 4.77 -6.55 -13.92
N ILE A 12 5.75 -6.36 -13.03
CA ILE A 12 5.81 -7.06 -11.75
C ILE A 12 4.58 -6.73 -10.90
N TYR A 13 4.22 -5.44 -10.81
CA TYR A 13 3.05 -5.00 -10.06
C TYR A 13 1.76 -5.64 -10.59
N ILE A 14 1.54 -5.60 -11.91
CA ILE A 14 0.36 -6.19 -12.56
C ILE A 14 0.32 -7.71 -12.35
N PHE A 15 1.45 -8.39 -12.55
CA PHE A 15 1.56 -9.83 -12.34
C PHE A 15 1.21 -10.23 -10.90
N TRP A 16 1.74 -9.50 -9.92
CA TRP A 16 1.48 -9.77 -8.51
C TRP A 16 0.06 -9.37 -8.08
N PHE A 17 -0.49 -8.28 -8.63
CA PHE A 17 -1.88 -7.87 -8.40
C PHE A 17 -2.86 -8.93 -8.93
N LEU A 18 -2.73 -9.32 -10.20
CA LEU A 18 -3.58 -10.35 -10.79
C LEU A 18 -3.40 -11.70 -10.08
N GLY A 19 -2.17 -12.06 -9.70
CA GLY A 19 -1.89 -13.25 -8.91
C GLY A 19 -2.63 -13.23 -7.57
N ASN A 20 -2.58 -12.13 -6.81
CA ASN A 20 -3.34 -12.00 -5.55
C ASN A 20 -4.85 -12.11 -5.79
N VAL A 21 -5.39 -11.38 -6.77
CA VAL A 21 -6.82 -11.41 -7.08
C VAL A 21 -7.26 -12.84 -7.41
N LEU A 22 -6.51 -13.56 -8.24
CA LEU A 22 -6.81 -14.95 -8.58
C LEU A 22 -6.74 -15.85 -7.35
N LEU A 23 -5.65 -15.81 -6.58
CA LEU A 23 -5.43 -16.65 -5.40
C LEU A 23 -6.52 -16.47 -4.34
N VAL A 24 -6.96 -15.24 -4.12
CA VAL A 24 -8.08 -14.93 -3.21
C VAL A 24 -9.41 -15.43 -3.80
N SER A 25 -9.64 -15.23 -5.10
CA SER A 25 -10.89 -15.64 -5.77
C SER A 25 -11.12 -17.16 -5.74
N ILE A 26 -10.05 -17.95 -5.84
CA ILE A 26 -10.12 -19.43 -5.76
C ILE A 26 -10.02 -19.96 -4.32
N ASN A 27 -10.10 -19.09 -3.30
CA ASN A 27 -9.96 -19.42 -1.88
C ASN A 27 -8.66 -20.16 -1.52
N VAL A 28 -7.59 -20.00 -2.32
CA VAL A 28 -6.27 -20.55 -1.98
C VAL A 28 -5.61 -19.72 -0.87
N ILE A 29 -5.83 -18.40 -0.89
CA ILE A 29 -5.46 -17.50 0.20
C ILE A 29 -6.75 -16.96 0.82
N PRO A 30 -6.90 -16.99 2.16
CA PRO A 30 -8.08 -16.43 2.80
C PRO A 30 -8.23 -14.93 2.49
N PRO A 31 -9.46 -14.39 2.47
CA PRO A 31 -9.72 -12.97 2.23
C PRO A 31 -9.33 -12.06 3.42
N VAL A 32 -8.64 -12.62 4.42
CA VAL A 32 -8.11 -11.92 5.59
C VAL A 32 -6.67 -11.53 5.30
N LEU A 33 -6.19 -10.39 5.82
CA LEU A 33 -4.80 -9.99 5.65
C LEU A 33 -3.85 -11.04 6.25
N THR A 34 -3.17 -11.75 5.35
CA THR A 34 -2.04 -12.62 5.64
C THR A 34 -0.74 -11.88 5.38
N THR A 35 0.38 -12.43 5.85
CA THR A 35 1.72 -11.90 5.57
C THR A 35 1.99 -11.69 4.07
N ILE A 36 1.47 -12.56 3.22
CA ILE A 36 1.64 -12.46 1.76
C ILE A 36 0.90 -11.24 1.21
N GLN A 37 -0.35 -11.02 1.63
CA GLN A 37 -1.10 -9.82 1.25
C GLN A 37 -0.44 -8.57 1.83
N SER A 38 0.06 -8.59 3.07
CA SER A 38 0.78 -7.45 3.64
C SER A 38 2.01 -7.04 2.83
N LEU A 39 2.80 -8.01 2.34
CA LEU A 39 3.93 -7.72 1.45
C LEU A 39 3.49 -7.09 0.13
N PHE A 40 2.39 -7.57 -0.46
CA PHE A 40 1.82 -6.99 -1.67
C PHE A 40 1.38 -5.53 -1.44
N LEU A 41 0.79 -5.23 -0.29
CA LEU A 41 0.33 -3.89 0.07
C LEU A 41 1.50 -2.92 0.27
N VAL A 42 2.56 -3.36 0.96
CA VAL A 42 3.80 -2.57 1.08
C VAL A 42 4.38 -2.29 -0.30
N PHE A 43 4.47 -3.30 -1.17
CA PHE A 43 4.95 -3.14 -2.54
C PHE A 43 4.10 -2.14 -3.34
N THR A 44 2.78 -2.18 -3.17
CA THR A 44 1.83 -1.24 -3.78
C THR A 44 2.10 0.19 -3.34
N GLY A 45 2.28 0.42 -2.03
CA GLY A 45 2.57 1.75 -1.50
C GLY A 45 3.95 2.27 -1.95
N VAL A 46 4.97 1.42 -2.03
CA VAL A 46 6.28 1.78 -2.58
C VAL A 46 6.18 2.16 -4.06
N PHE A 47 5.43 1.40 -4.85
CA PHE A 47 5.20 1.71 -6.26
C PHE A 47 4.51 3.08 -6.43
N ALA A 48 3.50 3.36 -5.62
CA ALA A 48 2.82 4.64 -5.59
C ALA A 48 3.73 5.81 -5.13
N ALA A 49 4.63 5.56 -4.18
CA ALA A 49 5.63 6.56 -3.77
C ALA A 49 6.58 6.93 -4.92
N VAL A 50 7.06 5.91 -5.66
CA VAL A 50 7.89 6.12 -6.86
C VAL A 50 7.10 6.90 -7.91
N PHE A 51 5.83 6.58 -8.12
CA PHE A 51 4.95 7.31 -9.03
C PHE A 51 4.84 8.80 -8.63
N PHE A 52 4.59 9.12 -7.37
CA PHE A 52 4.51 10.51 -6.91
C PHE A 52 5.84 11.26 -7.07
N ILE A 53 6.97 10.60 -6.78
CA ILE A 53 8.30 11.18 -6.98
C ILE A 53 8.56 11.49 -8.44
N MET A 54 8.10 10.65 -9.36
CA MET A 54 8.26 10.89 -10.80
C MET A 54 7.35 12.01 -11.30
N GLN A 55 6.11 12.07 -10.79
CA GLN A 55 5.12 13.02 -11.25
C GLN A 55 5.37 14.44 -10.71
N TYR A 56 5.79 14.57 -9.46
CA TYR A 56 5.92 15.85 -8.76
C TYR A 56 7.37 16.22 -8.38
N GLY A 57 8.33 15.35 -8.71
CA GLY A 57 9.73 15.50 -8.32
C GLY A 57 10.04 14.93 -6.94
N LYS A 58 11.35 14.78 -6.66
CA LYS A 58 11.84 14.07 -5.46
C LYS A 58 11.33 14.64 -4.14
N TRP A 59 11.31 15.96 -3.99
CA TRP A 59 10.93 16.61 -2.72
C TRP A 59 9.41 16.60 -2.51
N LEU A 60 8.66 17.02 -3.52
CA LEU A 60 7.21 17.14 -3.41
C LEU A 60 6.54 15.75 -3.40
N GLY A 61 6.99 14.82 -4.25
CA GLY A 61 6.45 13.46 -4.27
C GLY A 61 6.73 12.67 -2.99
N SER A 62 7.91 12.84 -2.39
CA SER A 62 8.21 12.23 -1.08
C SER A 62 7.40 12.86 0.05
N ALA A 63 7.22 14.19 0.03
CA ALA A 63 6.36 14.88 1.00
C ALA A 63 4.88 14.43 0.92
N ILE A 64 4.32 14.30 -0.28
CA ILE A 64 2.95 13.78 -0.49
C ILE A 64 2.83 12.36 0.07
N THR A 65 3.77 11.49 -0.29
CA THR A 65 3.79 10.09 0.16
C THR A 65 3.84 10.01 1.68
N LEU A 66 4.76 10.77 2.30
CA LEU A 66 4.92 10.82 3.74
C LEU A 66 3.65 11.33 4.43
N LEU A 67 3.05 12.40 3.90
CA LEU A 67 1.83 12.98 4.45
C LEU A 67 0.69 11.97 4.42
N ILE A 68 0.44 11.33 3.28
CA ILE A 68 -0.60 10.31 3.15
C ILE A 68 -0.36 9.18 4.15
N PHE A 69 0.87 8.67 4.19
CA PHE A 69 1.23 7.54 5.04
C PHE A 69 1.08 7.85 6.53
N VAL A 70 1.60 9.00 6.99
CA VAL A 70 1.53 9.41 8.40
C VAL A 70 0.09 9.67 8.80
N VAL A 71 -0.66 10.45 8.03
CA VAL A 71 -2.05 10.81 8.36
C VAL A 71 -2.92 9.55 8.42
N SER A 72 -2.81 8.66 7.42
CA SER A 72 -3.60 7.42 7.41
C SER A 72 -3.24 6.49 8.56
N THR A 73 -1.95 6.36 8.89
CA THR A 73 -1.50 5.54 10.03
C THR A 73 -1.99 6.12 11.37
N CYS A 74 -2.01 7.45 11.53
CA CYS A 74 -2.56 8.09 12.72
C CYS A 74 -4.07 7.86 12.86
N ILE A 75 -4.82 7.95 11.75
CA ILE A 75 -6.27 7.66 11.74
C ILE A 75 -6.52 6.22 12.19
N GLU A 76 -5.78 5.27 11.63
CA GLU A 76 -5.89 3.85 11.97
C GLU A 76 -5.59 3.60 13.47
N TRP A 77 -4.56 4.25 14.01
CA TRP A 77 -4.23 4.19 15.44
C TRP A 77 -5.35 4.76 16.32
N MET A 78 -5.95 5.88 15.92
CA MET A 78 -7.09 6.46 16.64
C MET A 78 -8.28 5.48 16.64
N GLN A 79 -8.59 4.86 15.49
CA GLN A 79 -9.69 3.88 15.38
C GLN A 79 -9.47 2.67 16.31
N LEU A 80 -8.25 2.15 16.38
CA LEU A 80 -7.88 1.06 17.29
C LEU A 80 -8.01 1.45 18.76
N SER A 81 -7.81 2.73 19.10
CA SER A 81 -7.95 3.21 20.48
C SER A 81 -9.41 3.20 20.98
N TYR A 82 -10.39 3.10 20.08
CA TYR A 82 -11.83 3.02 20.41
C TYR A 82 -12.39 1.59 20.35
N THR A 83 -11.57 0.59 20.01
CA THR A 83 -12.02 -0.80 19.85
C THR A 83 -11.18 -1.70 20.77
N ASP A 84 -11.80 -2.61 21.53
CA ASP A 84 -11.08 -3.61 22.35
C ASP A 84 -10.38 -4.69 21.50
N GLU A 85 -10.47 -4.61 20.17
CA GLU A 85 -9.85 -5.54 19.24
C GLU A 85 -8.37 -5.22 19.05
N TYR A 86 -7.52 -6.07 19.61
CA TYR A 86 -6.09 -6.09 19.35
C TYR A 86 -5.82 -6.66 17.94
N VAL A 87 -6.12 -5.90 16.88
CA VAL A 87 -5.90 -6.31 15.47
C VAL A 87 -4.40 -6.40 15.13
N GLY A 88 -3.53 -5.91 16.02
CA GLY A 88 -2.10 -5.71 15.80
C GLY A 88 -1.25 -6.95 15.53
N SER A 89 -1.74 -8.19 15.70
CA SER A 89 -0.93 -9.40 15.49
C SER A 89 -1.10 -10.08 14.13
N ALA A 90 -2.20 -9.83 13.41
CA ALA A 90 -2.49 -10.50 12.13
C ALA A 90 -1.97 -9.74 10.90
N LEU A 91 -1.76 -8.44 11.04
CA LEU A 91 -1.36 -7.55 9.96
C LEU A 91 0.17 -7.62 9.85
N GLY A 92 0.69 -8.23 8.78
CA GLY A 92 2.10 -8.65 8.56
C GLY A 92 3.16 -7.55 8.60
N GLY A 93 3.22 -6.83 9.72
CA GLY A 93 3.97 -5.60 9.96
C GLY A 93 3.14 -4.63 10.79
N SER A 94 3.11 -4.84 12.11
CA SER A 94 2.64 -3.83 13.07
C SER A 94 3.83 -3.26 13.84
N ILE A 95 3.84 -1.94 14.06
CA ILE A 95 4.83 -1.27 14.90
C ILE A 95 4.06 -0.78 16.12
N TYR A 96 4.39 -1.29 17.31
CA TYR A 96 3.66 -1.01 18.56
C TYR A 96 2.15 -1.28 18.47
N GLY A 97 1.73 -2.32 17.73
CA GLY A 97 0.33 -2.66 17.51
C GLY A 97 -0.37 -1.85 16.40
N ILE A 98 0.34 -0.89 15.79
CA ILE A 98 -0.18 -0.06 14.69
C ILE A 98 0.09 -0.75 13.36
N PRO A 99 -0.93 -1.05 12.55
CA PRO A 99 -0.74 -1.77 11.30
C PRO A 99 -0.23 -0.85 10.19
N VAL A 100 1.10 -0.75 10.10
CA VAL A 100 1.82 0.09 9.15
C VAL A 100 1.49 -0.24 7.69
N THR A 101 1.13 -1.51 7.43
CA THR A 101 0.67 -2.00 6.14
C THR A 101 -0.55 -1.21 5.62
N MET A 102 -1.42 -0.72 6.50
CA MET A 102 -2.60 0.08 6.11
C MET A 102 -2.18 1.41 5.50
N GLY A 103 -1.15 2.06 6.05
CA GLY A 103 -0.60 3.29 5.49
C GLY A 103 -0.14 3.12 4.03
N PHE A 104 0.45 1.97 3.69
CA PHE A 104 0.86 1.68 2.31
C PHE A 104 -0.32 1.45 1.35
N ILE A 105 -1.42 0.83 1.80
CA ILE A 105 -2.67 0.76 1.02
C ILE A 105 -3.13 2.16 0.63
N TRP A 106 -3.19 3.08 1.60
CA TRP A 106 -3.71 4.42 1.38
C TRP A 106 -2.88 5.22 0.37
N VAL A 107 -1.54 5.10 0.43
CA VAL A 107 -0.64 5.68 -0.58
C VAL A 107 -0.96 5.11 -1.96
N GLY A 108 -1.14 3.79 -2.07
CA GLY A 108 -1.54 3.11 -3.30
C GLY A 108 -2.87 3.59 -3.87
N MET A 109 -3.91 3.62 -3.04
CA MET A 109 -5.26 4.03 -3.43
C MET A 109 -5.30 5.48 -3.91
N ILE A 110 -4.66 6.40 -3.20
CA ILE A 110 -4.66 7.83 -3.58
C ILE A 110 -3.87 8.05 -4.87
N ALA A 111 -2.76 7.33 -5.08
CA ALA A 111 -2.07 7.37 -6.37
C ALA A 111 -2.96 6.85 -7.50
N GLY A 112 -3.68 5.75 -7.28
CA GLY A 112 -4.61 5.18 -8.25
C GLY A 112 -5.76 6.13 -8.60
N THR A 113 -6.42 6.71 -7.61
CA THR A 113 -7.52 7.67 -7.85
C THR A 113 -7.01 8.95 -8.53
N HIS A 114 -5.83 9.44 -8.16
CA HIS A 114 -5.21 10.58 -8.83
C HIS A 114 -4.96 10.31 -10.32
N ILE A 115 -4.53 9.11 -10.69
CA ILE A 115 -4.33 8.73 -12.11
C ILE A 115 -5.68 8.66 -12.84
N ILE A 116 -6.70 8.06 -12.23
CA ILE A 116 -8.03 7.89 -12.84
C ILE A 116 -8.76 9.23 -13.00
N ALA A 117 -8.58 10.16 -12.05
CA ALA A 117 -9.24 11.46 -12.05
C ALA A 117 -8.62 12.48 -13.03
N ARG A 118 -7.51 12.13 -13.69
CA ARG A 118 -6.80 12.98 -14.65
C ARG A 118 -7.20 12.66 -16.08
#